data_AF-A0A258QC72-F1
#
_entry.id   AF-A0A258QC72-F1
#
_cell.length_a   1.000
_cell.length_b   1.000
_cell.length_c   1.000
_cell.angle_alpha   90.00
_cell.angle_beta   90.00
_cell.angle_gamma   90.00
#
_symmetry.space_group_name_H-M   'P 1'
#
loop_
_entity.id
_entity.type
_entity.pdbx_description
1 polymer ?
#
loop_
_entity_poly.entity_id
_entity_poly.type
_entity_poly.pdbx_seq_one_letter_code
_entity_poly.pdbx_strand_id
1 'polypeptide(L)' 'HGEGITMICVTHDLNLASNIADTVMFLDRGVIRADDRIEVLSQHSDPEIQSFFGNKEKV' A
#
# COMPACT_ATOMS: atom_id res chain seq x y z
N HIS A 1 6.01 16.12 -5.09
CA HIS A 1 7.33 15.64 -5.55
C HIS A 1 7.90 16.60 -6.59
N GLY A 2 8.90 17.42 -6.22
CA GLY A 2 9.39 18.54 -7.05
C GLY A 2 10.75 18.36 -7.72
N GLU A 3 11.45 17.24 -7.50
CA GLU A 3 12.86 17.06 -7.94
C GLU A 3 13.08 15.93 -8.96
N GLY A 4 12.02 15.29 -9.46
CA GLY A 4 12.14 14.24 -10.49
C GLY A 4 12.86 12.97 -10.04
N ILE A 5 12.96 12.73 -8.73
CA ILE A 5 13.59 11.55 -8.13
C ILE A 5 12.54 10.43 -8.03
N THR A 6 12.91 9.21 -8.42
CA THR A 6 12.13 7.99 -8.13
C THR A 6 12.49 7.46 -6.74
N MET A 7 11.50 7.28 -5.87
CA MET A 7 11.67 6.76 -4.52
C MET A 7 11.01 5.40 -4.38
N ILE A 8 11.69 4.47 -3.71
CA ILE A 8 11.06 3.27 -3.14
C ILE A 8 11.15 3.40 -1.62
N CYS A 9 10.02 3.25 -0.95
CA CYS A 9 9.91 3.25 0.51
C CYS A 9 9.33 1.90 0.97
N VAL A 10 9.91 1.31 2.02
CA VAL A 10 9.40 0.09 2.65
C VAL A 10 8.92 0.45 4.05
N THR A 11 7.63 0.26 4.30
CA THR A 11 7.00 0.58 5.58
C THR A 11 5.85 -0.40 5.88
N HIS A 12 5.55 -0.57 7.17
CA HIS A 12 4.32 -1.23 7.62
C HIS A 12 3.21 -0.23 7.97
N ASP A 13 3.50 1.08 7.89
CA ASP A 13 2.55 2.15 8.17
C ASP A 13 1.81 2.57 6.88
N LEU A 14 0.55 2.19 6.79
CA LEU A 14 -0.32 2.52 5.66
C LEU A 14 -0.73 4.00 5.61
N ASN A 15 -0.73 4.72 6.73
CA ASN A 15 -1.00 6.15 6.75
C ASN A 15 0.14 6.92 6.11
N LEU A 16 1.39 6.54 6.42
CA LEU A 16 2.56 7.09 5.75
C LEU A 16 2.50 6.80 4.24
N ALA A 17 2.27 5.54 3.86
CA ALA A 17 2.19 5.15 2.46
C ALA A 17 1.10 5.93 1.70
N SER A 18 -0.09 6.12 2.30
CA SER A 18 -1.18 6.92 1.72
C SER A 18 -0.82 8.39 1.50
N ASN A 19 0.11 8.94 2.28
CA ASN A 19 0.50 10.35 2.19
C ASN A 19 1.60 10.63 1.16
N ILE A 20 2.46 9.64 0.87
CA ILE A 20 3.69 9.87 0.09
C ILE A 20 3.78 9.05 -1.19
N ALA A 21 3.09 7.90 -1.28
CA ALA A 21 3.28 6.96 -2.36
C ALA A 21 2.25 7.16 -3.48
N ASP A 22 2.71 7.08 -4.73
CA ASP A 22 1.83 7.05 -5.90
C ASP A 22 1.18 5.66 -6.06
N THR A 23 1.93 4.59 -5.78
CA THR A 23 1.46 3.19 -5.77
C THR A 23 2.05 2.42 -4.59
N VAL A 24 1.44 1.29 -4.24
CA VAL A 24 1.91 0.40 -3.18
C VAL A 24 1.96 -1.04 -3.69
N MET A 25 3.07 -1.70 -3.39
CA MET A 25 3.25 -3.14 -3.63
C MET A 25 3.04 -3.89 -2.32
N PHE A 26 2.13 -4.86 -2.31
CA PHE A 26 1.90 -5.76 -1.18
C PHE A 26 2.72 -7.03 -1.36
N LEU A 27 3.68 -7.23 -0.46
CA LEU A 27 4.55 -8.40 -0.46
C LEU A 27 4.11 -9.36 0.66
N ASP A 28 3.89 -10.62 0.30
CA ASP A 28 3.61 -11.69 1.24
C ASP A 28 4.41 -12.94 0.85
N ARG A 29 5.11 -13.52 1.84
CA ARG A 29 5.95 -14.73 1.67
C ARG A 29 6.91 -14.69 0.46
N GLY A 30 7.48 -13.52 0.20
CA GLY A 30 8.44 -13.32 -0.89
C GLY A 30 7.83 -13.16 -2.27
N VAL A 31 6.50 -12.99 -2.37
CA VAL A 31 5.77 -12.76 -3.61
C VAL A 31 5.06 -11.42 -3.56
N ILE A 32 5.10 -10.66 -4.66
CA ILE A 32 4.25 -9.48 -4.85
C ILE A 32 2.84 -9.98 -5.16
N ARG A 33 1.94 -9.82 -4.20
CA ARG A 33 0.56 -10.27 -4.29
C ARG A 33 -0.37 -9.20 -4.87
N ALA A 34 0.00 -7.92 -4.78
CA ALA A 34 -0.66 -6.82 -5.46
C ALA A 34 0.29 -5.63 -5.68
N ASP A 35 -0.02 -4.81 -6.67
CA ASP A 35 0.70 -3.59 -7.04
C ASP A 35 -0.30 -2.61 -7.67
N ASP A 36 -0.78 -1.66 -6.88
CA ASP A 36 -1.75 -0.65 -7.33
C ASP A 36 -1.79 0.53 -6.34
N ARG A 37 -2.66 1.50 -6.58
CA ARG A 37 -2.99 2.57 -5.65
C ARG A 37 -3.72 2.04 -4.42
N ILE A 38 -3.50 2.66 -3.27
CA ILE A 38 -4.10 2.25 -1.99
C ILE A 38 -5.63 2.18 -2.06
N GLU A 39 -6.30 3.12 -2.76
CA GLU A 39 -7.76 3.09 -2.84
C GLU A 39 -8.26 1.84 -3.55
N VAL A 40 -7.56 1.39 -4.60
CA VAL A 40 -7.89 0.15 -5.32
C VAL A 40 -7.61 -1.07 -4.43
N LEU A 41 -6.47 -1.09 -3.74
CA LEU A 41 -6.09 -2.18 -2.84
C LEU A 41 -7.06 -2.35 -1.66
N SER A 42 -7.62 -1.25 -1.16
CA SER A 42 -8.64 -1.30 -0.09
C SER A 42 -9.96 -1.96 -0.53
N GLN A 43 -10.21 -2.04 -1.84
CA GLN A 43 -11.37 -2.68 -2.45
C GLN A 43 -11.02 -4.03 -3.11
N HIS A 44 -9.81 -4.55 -2.87
CA HIS A 44 -9.33 -5.77 -3.50
C HIS A 44 -10.18 -6.98 -3.10
N SER A 45 -10.38 -7.92 -4.03
CA SER A 45 -11.23 -9.11 -3.80
C SER A 45 -10.57 -10.18 -2.92
N ASP A 46 -9.25 -10.12 -2.77
CA ASP A 46 -8.48 -11.01 -1.88
C ASP A 46 -8.69 -10.58 -0.40
N PRO A 47 -9.25 -11.45 0.46
CA PRO A 47 -9.52 -11.11 1.86
C PRO A 47 -8.28 -10.71 2.68
N GLU A 48 -7.10 -11.27 2.38
CA GLU A 48 -5.86 -10.93 3.12
C GLU A 48 -5.43 -9.50 2.79
N ILE A 49 -5.45 -9.16 1.51
CA ILE A 49 -5.10 -7.82 1.01
C ILE A 49 -6.13 -6.82 1.51
N GLN A 50 -7.42 -7.14 1.40
CA GLN A 50 -8.48 -6.28 1.90
C GLN A 50 -8.39 -6.08 3.42
N SER A 51 -8.06 -7.10 4.20
CA SER A 51 -7.87 -6.96 5.65
C SER A 51 -6.67 -6.09 6.00
N PHE A 52 -5.59 -6.17 5.22
CA PHE A 52 -4.40 -5.35 5.43
C PHE A 52 -4.70 -3.87 5.14
N PHE A 53 -5.25 -3.56 3.96
CA PHE A 53 -5.53 -2.19 3.54
C PHE A 53 -6.84 -1.59 4.10
N GLY A 54 -7.76 -2.42 4.56
CA GLY A 54 -9.07 -2.02 5.09
C GLY A 54 -9.08 -1.65 6.57
N ASN A 55 -8.08 -2.10 7.35
CA ASN A 55 -7.89 -1.67 8.73
C ASN A 55 -7.23 -0.29 8.78
N LYS A 56 -8.03 0.76 8.49
CA LYS A 56 -7.73 2.06 9.09
C LYS A 56 -7.91 1.89 10.58
N GLU A 57 -6.81 1.97 11.34
CA GLU A 57 -6.89 1.94 12.80
C GLU A 57 -8.01 2.88 13.25
N LYS A 58 -8.98 2.32 13.99
CA LYS A 58 -10.01 3.12 14.65
C LYS A 58 -9.30 3.96 15.72
N VAL A 59 -8.93 5.19 15.37
CA VAL A 59 -8.60 6.23 16.34
C VAL A 59 -9.90 6.69 17.01
#